data_AF-A0A0U2THM5-F1
#
_entry.id   AF-A0A0U2THM5-F1
#
_cell.length_a   1.000
_cell.length_b   1.000
_cell.length_c   1.000
_cell.angle_alpha   90.00
_cell.angle_beta   90.00
_cell.angle_gamma   90.00
#
_symmetry.space_group_name_H-M   'P 1'
#
loop_
_entity.id
_entity.type
_entity.pdbx_description
1 polymer ?
#
loop_
_entity_poly.entity_id
_entity_poly.type
_entity_poly.pdbx_seq_one_letter_code
_entity_poly.pdbx_strand_id
1 'polypeptide(L)'
;MSVSLFQAVRLSTRNFSVWAPALTKASDPIQALFVEKIREYDTKKKAAGGKLVDADANSEAALQNELDKVAKQYGGGPGVDMTSFPSLSFKDPVVEPINIAQ
;
A
#
# COMPACT_ATOMS: atom_id res chain seq x y z
N MET A 1 -34.72 33.26 41.84
CA MET A 1 -34.80 32.12 40.91
C MET A 1 -33.48 31.37 40.93
N SER A 2 -33.35 30.35 41.79
CA SER A 2 -32.15 29.51 41.84
C SER A 2 -32.46 28.15 41.22
N VAL A 3 -31.90 27.87 40.05
CA VAL A 3 -31.99 26.55 39.43
C VAL A 3 -31.03 25.62 40.18
N SER A 4 -31.52 24.48 40.64
CA SER A 4 -30.71 23.45 41.31
C SER A 4 -29.56 22.97 40.42
N LEU A 5 -28.38 22.75 40.99
CA LEU A 5 -27.18 22.29 40.27
C LEU A 5 -27.44 21.00 39.47
N PHE A 6 -28.23 20.08 40.04
CA PHE A 6 -28.65 18.83 39.37
C PHE A 6 -29.55 19.08 38.15
N GLN A 7 -30.36 20.13 38.21
CA GLN A 7 -31.26 20.53 37.13
C GLN A 7 -30.49 21.24 36.01
N ALA A 8 -29.47 22.04 36.36
CA ALA A 8 -28.54 22.65 35.42
C ALA A 8 -27.68 21.63 34.67
N VAL A 9 -27.19 20.59 35.36
CA VAL A 9 -26.45 19.48 34.73
C VAL A 9 -27.36 18.70 33.78
N ARG A 10 -28.58 18.35 34.20
CA ARG A 10 -29.56 17.67 33.31
C ARG A 10 -29.94 18.49 32.08
N LEU A 11 -30.06 19.81 32.21
CA LEU A 11 -30.31 20.71 31.07
C LEU A 11 -29.11 20.77 30.12
N SER A 12 -27.88 20.84 30.65
CA SER A 12 -26.67 20.84 29.82
C SER A 12 -26.50 19.53 29.04
N THR A 13 -26.72 18.37 29.67
CA THR A 13 -26.61 17.07 28.97
C THR A 13 -27.68 16.89 27.90
N ARG A 14 -28.90 17.40 28.11
CA ARG A 14 -29.98 17.35 27.11
C ARG A 14 -29.73 18.28 25.92
N ASN A 15 -29.19 19.47 26.16
CA ASN A 15 -28.84 20.37 25.06
C ASN A 15 -27.67 19.81 24.25
N PHE A 16 -26.64 19.24 24.91
CA PHE A 16 -25.48 18.66 24.21
C PHE A 16 -25.87 17.57 23.20
N SER A 17 -26.80 16.67 23.56
CA SER A 17 -27.27 15.61 22.64
C SER A 17 -28.07 16.14 21.45
N VAL A 18 -28.74 17.28 21.59
CA VAL A 18 -29.54 17.90 20.52
C VAL A 18 -28.65 18.65 19.52
N TRP A 19 -27.53 19.23 19.97
CA TRP A 19 -26.56 19.91 19.11
C TRP A 19 -25.49 18.98 18.51
N ALA A 20 -25.30 17.79 19.08
CA ALA A 20 -24.32 16.82 18.60
C ALA A 20 -24.50 16.42 17.11
N PRO A 21 -25.71 16.14 16.59
CA PRO A 21 -25.88 15.81 15.18
C PRO A 21 -25.49 16.94 14.22
N ALA A 22 -25.70 18.21 14.61
CA ALA A 22 -25.30 19.36 13.82
C ALA A 22 -23.76 19.52 13.76
N LEU A 23 -23.06 19.17 14.85
CA LEU A 23 -21.59 19.15 14.92
C LEU A 23 -20.95 17.96 14.21
N THR A 24 -21.70 16.86 13.99
CA THR A 24 -21.19 15.68 13.25
C THR A 24 -21.17 15.85 11.74
N LYS A 25 -21.88 16.86 11.19
CA LYS A 25 -21.81 17.16 9.76
C LYS A 25 -20.63 18.09 9.49
N ALA A 26 -19.80 17.73 8.52
CA ALA A 26 -18.72 18.61 8.08
C ALA A 26 -19.31 19.95 7.62
N SER A 27 -18.70 21.05 8.05
CA SER A 27 -19.19 22.41 7.79
C SER A 27 -19.23 22.75 6.30
N ASP A 28 -18.44 22.03 5.48
CA ASP A 28 -18.38 22.15 4.03
C ASP A 28 -18.65 20.77 3.39
N PRO A 29 -19.62 20.68 2.44
CA PRO A 29 -19.84 19.49 1.62
C PRO A 29 -18.57 18.86 1.02
N ILE A 30 -17.56 19.65 0.65
CA ILE A 30 -16.30 19.13 0.09
C ILE A 30 -15.51 18.33 1.14
N GLN A 31 -15.48 18.80 2.39
CA GLN A 31 -14.81 18.08 3.48
C GLN A 31 -15.53 16.78 3.82
N ALA A 32 -16.87 16.75 3.72
CA ALA A 32 -17.64 15.53 3.86
C ALA A 32 -17.26 14.47 2.81
N LEU A 33 -17.16 14.88 1.54
CA LEU A 33 -16.75 14.00 0.45
C LEU A 33 -15.33 13.46 0.64
N PHE A 34 -14.41 14.28 1.13
CA PHE A 34 -13.05 13.84 1.41
C PHE A 34 -13.01 12.73 2.48
N VAL A 35 -13.72 12.93 3.59
CA VAL A 35 -13.81 11.93 4.67
C VAL A 35 -14.51 10.66 4.18
N GLU A 36 -15.55 10.80 3.36
CA GLU A 36 -16.24 9.66 2.74
C GLU A 36 -15.28 8.84 1.88
N LYS A 37 -14.46 9.49 1.03
CA LYS A 37 -13.48 8.79 0.19
C LYS A 37 -12.37 8.11 0.98
N ILE A 38 -11.94 8.71 2.09
CA ILE A 38 -11.00 8.04 3.01
C ILE A 38 -11.62 6.76 3.57
N ARG A 39 -12.87 6.83 4.03
CA ARG A 39 -13.58 5.67 4.60
C ARG A 39 -13.82 4.59 3.55
N GLU A 40 -14.21 4.98 2.35
CA GLU A 40 -14.39 4.06 1.21
C GLU A 40 -13.07 3.35 0.87
N TYR A 41 -11.95 4.07 0.84
CA TYR A 41 -10.65 3.45 0.62
C TYR A 41 -10.23 2.54 1.77
N ASP A 42 -10.49 2.92 3.04
CA ASP A 42 -10.15 2.09 4.20
C ASP A 42 -10.89 0.74 4.19
N THR A 43 -12.18 0.72 3.79
CA THR A 43 -12.93 -0.54 3.65
C THR A 43 -12.37 -1.40 2.52
N LYS A 44 -12.08 -0.80 1.36
CA LYS A 44 -11.48 -1.50 0.22
C LYS A 44 -10.08 -2.04 0.53
N LYS A 45 -9.25 -1.25 1.22
CA LYS A 45 -7.91 -1.66 1.69
C LYS A 45 -8.00 -2.85 2.64
N LYS A 46 -8.91 -2.81 3.61
CA LYS A 46 -9.12 -3.92 4.56
C LYS A 46 -9.61 -5.18 3.83
N ALA A 47 -10.50 -5.05 2.86
CA ALA A 47 -10.96 -6.16 2.03
C ALA A 47 -9.83 -6.77 1.18
N ALA A 48 -8.92 -5.95 0.66
CA ALA A 48 -7.77 -6.40 -0.12
C ALA A 48 -6.70 -7.12 0.72
N GLY A 49 -6.69 -6.95 2.06
CA GLY A 49 -5.83 -7.74 2.95
C GLY A 49 -4.33 -7.62 2.69
N GLY A 50 -3.87 -6.49 2.12
CA GLY A 50 -2.47 -6.26 1.74
C GLY A 50 -2.14 -6.59 0.28
N LYS A 51 -3.09 -7.10 -0.50
CA LYS A 51 -3.01 -7.16 -1.96
C LYS A 51 -3.39 -5.82 -2.58
N LEU A 52 -3.23 -5.71 -3.90
CA LEU A 52 -3.66 -4.54 -4.65
C LEU A 52 -5.17 -4.30 -4.42
N VAL A 53 -5.52 -3.06 -4.13
CA VAL A 53 -6.92 -2.66 -3.91
C VAL A 53 -7.64 -2.67 -5.25
N ASP A 54 -8.83 -3.27 -5.27
CA ASP A 54 -9.67 -3.42 -6.48
C ASP A 54 -8.95 -4.18 -7.62
N ALA A 55 -8.02 -5.09 -7.31
CA ALA A 55 -7.34 -5.91 -8.32
C ALA A 55 -8.29 -6.91 -8.98
N ASP A 56 -8.21 -6.97 -10.29
CA ASP A 56 -8.84 -7.95 -11.18
C ASP A 56 -7.81 -8.98 -11.69
N ALA A 57 -8.28 -10.12 -12.18
CA ALA A 57 -7.38 -11.18 -12.69
C ALA A 57 -6.43 -10.69 -13.80
N ASN A 58 -6.85 -9.69 -14.58
CA ASN A 58 -6.01 -9.09 -15.61
C ASN A 58 -4.86 -8.26 -15.04
N SER A 59 -5.08 -7.50 -13.97
CA SER A 59 -4.01 -6.71 -13.34
C SER A 59 -3.01 -7.60 -12.60
N GLU A 60 -3.46 -8.69 -11.97
CA GLU A 60 -2.54 -9.68 -11.38
C GLU A 60 -1.69 -10.38 -12.46
N ALA A 61 -2.31 -10.77 -13.59
CA ALA A 61 -1.57 -11.36 -14.71
C ALA A 61 -0.57 -10.38 -15.34
N ALA A 62 -0.95 -9.10 -15.49
CA ALA A 62 -0.05 -8.05 -15.96
C ALA A 62 1.14 -7.86 -15.02
N LEU A 63 0.90 -7.83 -13.70
CA LEU A 63 1.95 -7.75 -12.70
C LEU A 63 2.92 -8.93 -12.81
N GLN A 64 2.41 -10.16 -12.90
CA GLN A 64 3.25 -11.35 -13.04
C GLN A 64 4.10 -11.29 -14.33
N ASN A 65 3.51 -10.87 -15.44
CA ASN A 65 4.22 -10.73 -16.72
C ASN A 65 5.37 -9.70 -16.63
N GLU A 66 5.15 -8.57 -15.95
CA GLU A 66 6.22 -7.57 -15.75
C GLU A 66 7.32 -8.09 -14.82
N LEU A 67 6.95 -8.79 -13.74
CA LEU A 67 7.93 -9.43 -12.85
C LEU A 67 8.77 -10.47 -13.59
N ASP A 68 8.17 -11.28 -14.46
CA ASP A 68 8.89 -12.28 -15.26
C ASP A 68 9.83 -11.65 -16.28
N LYS A 69 9.45 -10.53 -16.90
CA LYS A 69 10.34 -9.77 -17.79
C LYS A 69 11.55 -9.23 -17.05
N VAL A 70 11.34 -8.62 -15.87
CA VAL A 70 12.41 -8.10 -15.03
C VAL A 70 13.33 -9.24 -14.57
N ALA A 71 12.77 -10.34 -14.09
CA ALA A 71 13.56 -11.50 -13.67
C ALA A 71 14.50 -11.97 -14.81
N LYS A 72 13.96 -12.18 -16.01
CA LYS A 72 14.75 -12.59 -17.18
C LYS A 72 15.86 -11.62 -17.54
N GLN A 73 15.60 -10.30 -17.45
CA GLN A 73 16.60 -9.28 -17.79
C GLN A 73 17.80 -9.29 -16.84
N TYR A 74 17.58 -9.57 -15.56
CA TYR A 74 18.62 -9.52 -14.53
C TYR A 74 19.18 -10.90 -14.16
N GLY A 75 19.03 -11.89 -15.05
CA GLY A 75 19.58 -13.24 -14.85
C GLY A 75 18.80 -14.08 -13.82
N GLY A 76 17.65 -13.61 -13.37
CA GLY A 76 16.67 -14.38 -12.62
C GLY A 76 15.78 -15.22 -13.54
N GLY A 77 15.14 -16.23 -12.96
CA GLY A 77 14.27 -17.13 -13.73
C GLY A 77 13.78 -18.32 -12.90
N PRO A 78 12.99 -19.23 -13.50
CA PRO A 78 12.51 -20.42 -12.82
C PRO A 78 13.70 -21.26 -12.33
N GLY A 79 13.82 -21.42 -11.02
CA GLY A 79 14.89 -22.18 -10.37
C GLY A 79 16.14 -21.39 -9.98
N VAL A 80 16.20 -20.09 -10.24
CA VAL A 80 17.31 -19.22 -9.80
C VAL A 80 16.91 -18.50 -8.51
N ASP A 81 17.60 -18.80 -7.41
CA ASP A 81 17.40 -18.12 -6.14
C ASP A 81 18.10 -16.75 -6.14
N MET A 82 17.30 -15.71 -6.41
CA MET A 82 17.74 -14.31 -6.43
C MET A 82 18.10 -13.76 -5.04
N THR A 83 17.82 -14.49 -3.96
CA THR A 83 18.23 -14.08 -2.61
C THR A 83 19.67 -14.51 -2.29
N SER A 84 20.20 -15.48 -3.04
CA SER A 84 21.55 -16.00 -2.89
C SER A 84 22.55 -15.27 -3.79
N PHE A 85 23.76 -15.05 -3.29
CA PHE A 85 24.83 -14.47 -4.08
C PHE A 85 25.41 -15.52 -5.06
N PRO A 86 25.74 -15.17 -6.31
CA PRO A 86 26.25 -16.12 -7.30
C PRO A 86 27.64 -16.67 -6.95
N SER A 87 27.87 -17.95 -7.23
CA SER A 87 29.21 -18.54 -7.16
C SER A 87 30.05 -18.11 -8.36
N LEU A 88 31.06 -17.29 -8.13
CA LEU A 88 31.98 -16.82 -9.17
C LEU A 88 33.13 -17.83 -9.36
N SER A 89 33.22 -18.41 -10.54
CA SER A 89 34.37 -19.25 -10.94
C SER A 89 35.17 -18.52 -12.01
N PHE A 90 36.41 -18.18 -11.69
CA PHE A 90 37.34 -17.58 -12.65
C PHE A 90 38.14 -18.69 -13.32
N LYS A 91 38.17 -18.70 -14.66
CA LYS A 91 39.06 -19.58 -15.43
C LYS A 91 40.25 -18.75 -15.88
N ASP A 92 41.44 -19.33 -15.77
CA ASP A 92 42.66 -18.65 -16.21
C ASP A 92 42.64 -18.43 -17.73
N PRO A 93 43.09 -17.27 -18.21
CA PRO A 93 43.16 -16.99 -19.64
C PRO A 93 44.17 -17.93 -20.30
N VAL A 94 43.74 -18.59 -21.37
CA VAL A 94 44.65 -19.39 -22.21
C VAL A 94 45.49 -18.42 -23.03
N VAL A 95 46.78 -18.33 -22.71
CA VAL A 95 47.74 -17.51 -23.47
C VAL A 95 48.13 -18.27 -24.72
N GLU A 96 47.80 -17.75 -25.89
CA GLU A 96 48.32 -18.28 -27.15
C GLU A 96 49.83 -18.00 -27.24
N PRO A 97 50.64 -18.99 -27.68
CA PRO A 97 52.08 -18.82 -27.78
C PRO A 97 52.40 -17.78 -28.86
N ILE A 98 53.26 -16.81 -28.52
CA ILE A 98 53.78 -15.83 -29.48
C ILE A 98 54.71 -16.57 -30.45
N ASN A 99 54.36 -16.63 -31.74
CA ASN A 99 55.26 -17.11 -32.78
C ASN A 99 56.36 -16.07 -33.02
N ILE A 100 57.49 -16.24 -32.33
CA ILE A 100 58.73 -15.48 -32.55
C ILE A 100 59.61 -16.30 -33.51
N ALA A 101 59.21 -16.34 -34.78
CA ALA A 101 60.07 -16.72 -35.90
C ALA A 101 59.76 -15.67 -36.99
N GLN A 102 60.52 -14.58 -37.06
CA GLN A 102 61.75 -14.42 -37.88
C GLN A 102 61.54 -14.80 -39.34
#